data_AF-A0A359MWJ7-F1
#
_entry.id   AF-A0A359MWJ7-F1
#
_cell.length_a   1.000
_cell.length_b   1.000
_cell.length_c   1.000
_cell.angle_alpha   90.00
_cell.angle_beta   90.00
_cell.angle_gamma   90.00
#
_symmetry.space_group_name_H-M   'P 1'
#
loop_
_entity.id
_entity.type
_entity.pdbx_description
1 polymer ?
#
loop_
_entity_poly.entity_id
_entity_poly.type
_entity_poly.pdbx_seq_one_letter_code
_entity_poly.pdbx_strand_id
1 'polypeptide(L)'
;MNVNQKIRYIAKHYGYEPQSRQCIEEMAELTQAINKLWRATQSKCKGVGKVDMISEAIQRVAEEIADVEIMIAQLQELLGIDDERVMGIVDMKLDREIMRIREAM
;
A
#
# COMPACT_ATOMS: atom_id res chain seq x y z
N MET A 1 22.06 -4.65 8.26
CA MET A 1 21.17 -3.47 8.19
C MET A 1 19.76 -3.91 8.54
N ASN A 2 19.10 -3.23 9.48
CA ASN A 2 17.68 -3.41 9.76
C ASN A 2 16.81 -2.79 8.63
N VAL A 3 15.48 -2.94 8.70
CA VAL A 3 14.55 -2.46 7.66
C VAL A 3 14.71 -0.94 7.43
N ASN A 4 14.65 -0.12 8.47
CA ASN A 4 14.76 1.33 8.35
C ASN A 4 16.14 1.78 7.81
N GLN A 5 17.22 1.08 8.18
CA GLN A 5 18.55 1.31 7.63
C GLN A 5 18.61 1.00 6.13
N LYS A 6 17.92 -0.05 5.66
CA LYS A 6 17.82 -0.38 4.23
C LYS A 6 17.04 0.70 3.48
N ILE A 7 15.86 1.07 3.96
CA ILE A 7 15.01 2.12 3.40
C ILE A 7 15.81 3.42 3.23
N ARG A 8 16.44 3.89 4.31
CA ARG A 8 17.24 5.12 4.29
C ARG A 8 18.41 5.05 3.32
N TYR A 9 19.10 3.90 3.25
CA TYR A 9 20.23 3.72 2.35
C TYR A 9 19.80 3.80 0.88
N ILE A 10 18.72 3.09 0.52
CA ILE A 10 18.18 3.07 -0.84
C ILE A 10 17.65 4.46 -1.23
N ALA A 11 16.86 5.08 -0.34
CA ALA A 11 16.27 6.40 -0.57
C ALA A 11 17.36 7.45 -0.85
N LYS A 12 18.41 7.50 -0.03
CA LYS A 12 19.53 8.44 -0.21
C LYS A 12 20.34 8.18 -1.47
N HIS A 13 20.43 6.93 -1.94
CA HIS A 13 21.15 6.59 -3.15
C HIS A 13 20.44 7.10 -4.41
N TYR A 14 19.11 6.89 -4.51
CA TYR A 14 18.35 7.24 -5.71
C TYR A 14 17.79 8.67 -5.69
N GLY A 15 17.51 9.24 -4.51
CA GLY A 15 16.96 10.58 -4.38
C GLY A 15 15.47 10.69 -4.74
N TYR A 16 14.93 11.90 -4.64
CA TYR A 16 13.48 12.14 -4.69
C TYR A 16 12.83 11.88 -6.06
N GLU A 17 13.40 12.37 -7.15
CA GLU A 17 12.73 12.29 -8.46
C GLU A 17 12.54 10.82 -8.91
N PRO A 18 13.54 9.93 -8.87
CA PRO A 18 13.33 8.52 -9.21
C PRO A 18 12.37 7.82 -8.26
N GLN A 19 12.50 8.05 -6.95
CA GLN A 19 11.65 7.35 -5.97
C GLN A 19 10.20 7.82 -5.98
N SER A 20 9.92 9.09 -6.30
CA SER A 20 8.54 9.56 -6.45
C SER A 20 7.86 8.93 -7.67
N ARG A 21 8.60 8.74 -8.78
CA ARG A 21 8.11 8.01 -9.96
C ARG A 21 7.89 6.54 -9.69
N GLN A 22 8.85 5.87 -9.04
CA GLN A 22 8.69 4.47 -8.65
C GLN A 22 7.47 4.30 -7.74
N CYS A 23 7.27 5.20 -6.77
CA CYS A 23 6.08 5.16 -5.90
C CYS A 23 4.78 5.24 -6.71
N ILE A 24 4.73 6.04 -7.78
CA ILE A 24 3.56 6.12 -8.66
C ILE A 24 3.33 4.80 -9.40
N GLU A 25 4.41 4.14 -9.84
CA GLU A 25 4.35 2.83 -10.49
C GLU A 25 3.80 1.76 -9.54
N GLU A 26 4.35 1.62 -8.32
CA GLU A 26 3.87 0.65 -7.33
C GLU A 26 2.39 0.88 -6.97
N MET A 27 1.96 2.15 -6.85
CA MET A 27 0.54 2.46 -6.61
C MET A 27 -0.36 2.04 -7.79
N ALA A 28 0.15 2.11 -9.02
CA ALA A 28 -0.57 1.62 -10.20
C ALA A 28 -0.63 0.09 -10.24
N GLU A 29 0.43 -0.60 -9.82
CA GLU A 29 0.46 -2.07 -9.72
C GLU A 29 -0.49 -2.58 -8.63
N LEU A 30 -0.49 -1.95 -7.45
CA LEU A 30 -1.48 -2.20 -6.39
C LEU A 30 -2.91 -2.01 -6.89
N THR A 31 -3.17 -0.93 -7.64
CA THR A 31 -4.48 -0.69 -8.26
C THR A 31 -4.88 -1.83 -9.19
N GLN A 32 -3.95 -2.34 -10.00
CA GLN A 32 -4.20 -3.47 -10.88
C GLN A 32 -4.45 -4.77 -10.11
N ALA A 33 -3.69 -5.04 -9.04
CA ALA A 33 -3.84 -6.22 -8.20
C ALA A 33 -5.20 -6.25 -7.50
N ILE A 34 -5.65 -5.13 -6.92
CA ILE A 34 -6.99 -5.00 -6.32
C ILE A 34 -8.08 -5.28 -7.35
N ASN A 35 -7.95 -4.74 -8.57
CA ASN A 35 -8.91 -5.01 -9.65
C ASN A 35 -8.93 -6.49 -10.08
N LYS A 36 -7.77 -7.16 -10.11
CA LYS A 36 -7.68 -8.60 -10.39
C LYS A 36 -8.36 -9.42 -9.30
N LEU A 37 -8.13 -9.09 -8.03
CA LEU A 37 -8.80 -9.73 -6.90
C LEU A 37 -10.32 -9.58 -6.99
N TRP A 38 -10.80 -8.36 -7.24
CA TRP A 38 -12.23 -8.13 -7.42
C TRP A 38 -12.81 -9.02 -8.53
N ARG A 39 -12.18 -9.07 -9.72
CA ARG A 39 -12.62 -9.98 -10.81
C ARG A 39 -12.58 -11.46 -10.41
N ALA A 40 -11.57 -11.89 -9.67
CA ALA A 40 -11.45 -13.26 -9.19
C ALA A 40 -12.63 -13.64 -8.26
N THR A 41 -13.03 -12.73 -7.37
CA THR A 41 -14.19 -12.97 -6.47
C THR A 41 -15.51 -13.08 -7.24
N GLN A 42 -15.69 -12.29 -8.30
CA GLN A 42 -16.88 -12.26 -9.15
C GLN A 42 -16.95 -13.41 -10.16
N SER A 43 -15.88 -14.19 -10.33
CA SER A 43 -15.83 -15.29 -11.29
C SER A 43 -16.89 -16.36 -11.00
N LYS A 44 -17.54 -16.85 -12.06
CA LYS A 44 -18.53 -17.96 -12.01
C LYS A 44 -17.86 -19.34 -11.85
N CYS A 45 -16.53 -19.43 -11.92
CA CYS A 45 -15.79 -20.67 -11.66
C CYS A 45 -16.17 -21.25 -10.28
N LYS A 46 -16.16 -22.57 -10.15
CA LYS A 46 -16.52 -23.27 -8.91
C LYS A 46 -15.44 -24.28 -8.53
N GLY A 47 -15.34 -24.60 -7.24
CA GLY A 47 -14.41 -25.60 -6.71
C GLY A 47 -12.99 -25.07 -6.47
N VAL A 48 -12.05 -26.00 -6.33
CA VAL A 48 -10.65 -25.76 -5.92
C VAL A 48 -9.98 -24.67 -6.77
N GLY A 49 -10.16 -24.68 -8.09
CA GLY A 49 -9.57 -23.65 -8.97
C GLY A 49 -10.04 -22.22 -8.73
N LYS A 50 -11.23 -21.99 -8.13
CA LYS A 50 -11.64 -20.62 -7.71
C LYS A 50 -10.92 -20.19 -6.43
N VAL A 51 -10.72 -21.12 -5.50
CA VAL A 51 -10.03 -20.85 -4.23
C VAL A 51 -8.57 -20.51 -4.48
N ASP A 52 -7.89 -21.29 -5.33
CA ASP A 52 -6.49 -21.06 -5.70
C ASP A 52 -6.33 -19.69 -6.38
N MET A 53 -7.17 -19.37 -7.36
CA MET A 53 -7.14 -18.08 -8.05
C MET A 53 -7.36 -16.89 -7.10
N ILE A 54 -8.27 -16.99 -6.14
CA ILE A 54 -8.49 -15.92 -5.14
C ILE A 54 -7.27 -15.82 -4.22
N SER A 55 -6.71 -16.94 -3.79
CA SER A 55 -5.54 -16.97 -2.90
C SER A 55 -4.32 -16.34 -3.57
N GLU A 56 -4.07 -16.66 -4.85
CA GLU A 56 -3.03 -16.02 -5.66
C GLU A 56 -3.27 -14.52 -5.82
N ALA A 57 -4.52 -14.09 -6.05
CA ALA A 57 -4.83 -12.67 -6.18
C ALA A 57 -4.65 -11.91 -4.85
N ILE A 58 -4.96 -12.51 -3.70
CA ILE A 58 -4.68 -11.94 -2.37
C ILE A 58 -3.17 -11.82 -2.15
N GLN A 59 -2.40 -12.86 -2.49
CA GLN A 59 -0.94 -12.84 -2.36
C GLN A 59 -0.33 -11.70 -3.18
N ARG A 60 -0.82 -11.49 -4.42
CA ARG A 60 -0.39 -10.35 -5.24
C ARG A 60 -0.73 -9.02 -4.59
N VAL A 61 -1.95 -8.83 -4.09
CA VAL A 61 -2.31 -7.59 -3.37
C VAL A 61 -1.38 -7.36 -2.17
N ALA A 62 -1.02 -8.40 -1.42
CA ALA A 62 -0.10 -8.27 -0.28
C ALA A 62 1.31 -7.85 -0.71
N GLU A 63 1.83 -8.38 -1.83
CA GLU A 63 3.11 -7.98 -2.42
C GLU A 63 3.08 -6.50 -2.81
N GLU A 64 2.09 -6.07 -3.59
CA GLU A 64 2.00 -4.68 -4.04
C GLU A 64 1.77 -3.68 -2.89
N ILE A 65 1.08 -4.10 -1.81
CA ILE A 65 0.99 -3.29 -0.59
C ILE A 65 2.37 -3.08 0.02
N ALA A 66 3.17 -4.15 0.14
CA ALA A 66 4.51 -4.05 0.71
C ALA A 66 5.42 -3.15 -0.15
N ASP A 67 5.32 -3.24 -1.48
CA ASP A 67 6.10 -2.39 -2.38
C ASP A 67 5.70 -0.91 -2.24
N VAL A 68 4.39 -0.61 -2.17
CA VAL A 68 3.90 0.75 -1.87
C VAL A 68 4.36 1.23 -0.49
N GLU A 69 4.29 0.41 0.56
CA GLU A 69 4.75 0.77 1.91
C GLU A 69 6.25 1.12 1.93
N ILE A 70 7.07 0.34 1.22
CA ILE A 70 8.50 0.61 1.06
C ILE A 70 8.70 1.97 0.39
N MET A 71 7.97 2.25 -0.70
CA MET A 71 8.11 3.51 -1.43
C MET A 71 7.65 4.72 -0.62
N ILE A 72 6.54 4.60 0.13
CA ILE A 72 6.08 5.66 1.05
C ILE A 72 7.15 5.94 2.12
N ALA A 73 7.73 4.90 2.72
CA ALA A 73 8.76 5.07 3.75
C ALA A 73 10.02 5.74 3.19
N GLN A 74 10.41 5.42 1.95
CA GLN A 74 11.52 6.11 1.29
C GLN A 74 11.21 7.58 0.99
N LEU A 75 9.98 7.91 0.59
CA LEU A 75 9.55 9.30 0.40
C LEU A 75 9.51 10.08 1.72
N GLN A 76 9.04 9.47 2.80
CA GLN A 76 9.11 10.05 4.15
C GLN A 76 10.55 10.42 4.52
N GLU A 77 11.49 9.49 4.34
CA GLU A 77 12.92 9.72 4.59
C GLU A 77 13.50 10.85 3.72
N LEU A 78 13.13 10.93 2.44
CA LEU A 78 13.62 11.96 1.51
C LEU A 78 13.03 13.35 1.77
N LEU A 79 11.81 13.42 2.28
CA LEU A 79 11.11 14.67 2.56
C LEU A 79 11.24 15.12 4.03
N GLY A 80 11.88 14.32 4.88
CA GLY A 80 12.00 14.60 6.31
C GLY A 80 10.65 14.57 7.03
N ILE A 81 9.75 13.67 6.61
CA ILE A 81 8.44 13.46 7.23
C ILE A 81 8.56 12.29 8.20
N ASP A 82 8.57 12.60 9.50
CA ASP A 82 8.60 11.57 10.55
C ASP A 82 7.26 10.84 10.71
N ASP A 83 7.33 9.67 11.35
CA ASP A 83 6.17 8.80 11.58
C ASP A 83 5.15 9.43 12.53
N GLU A 84 5.60 10.24 13.50
CA GLU A 84 4.72 10.91 14.46
C GLU A 84 3.77 11.88 13.73
N ARG A 85 4.29 12.67 12.79
CA ARG A 85 3.51 13.57 11.95
C ARG A 85 2.49 12.81 11.09
N VAL A 86 2.88 11.68 10.50
CA VAL A 86 1.96 10.87 9.68
C VAL A 86 0.87 10.27 10.56
N MET A 87 1.23 9.67 11.69
CA MET A 87 0.29 9.02 12.60
C MET A 87 -0.73 10.00 13.18
N GLY A 88 -0.33 11.22 13.54
CA GLY A 88 -1.27 12.26 13.98
C GLY A 88 -2.31 12.63 12.91
N ILE A 89 -1.90 12.64 11.63
CA ILE A 89 -2.83 12.87 10.51
C ILE A 89 -3.76 11.67 10.29
N VAL A 90 -3.24 10.45 10.41
CA VAL A 90 -4.01 9.21 10.29
C VAL A 90 -5.10 9.16 11.37
N ASP A 91 -4.73 9.36 12.63
CA ASP A 91 -5.64 9.31 13.78
C ASP A 91 -6.82 10.29 13.62
N MET A 92 -6.51 11.56 13.33
CA MET A 92 -7.53 12.59 13.05
C MET A 92 -8.48 12.21 11.89
N LYS A 93 -7.96 11.57 10.83
CA LYS A 93 -8.78 11.14 9.69
C LYS A 93 -9.67 9.95 10.05
N LEU A 94 -9.16 9.00 10.82
CA LEU A 94 -9.94 7.84 11.29
C LEU A 94 -11.06 8.28 12.21
N ASP A 95 -10.78 9.16 13.18
CA ASP A 95 -11.79 9.75 14.07
C ASP A 95 -12.93 10.40 13.29
N ARG A 96 -12.59 11.18 12.26
CA ARG A 96 -13.58 11.83 11.38
C ARG A 96 -14.47 10.81 10.67
N GLU A 97 -13.89 9.73 10.16
CA GLU A 97 -14.66 8.71 9.46
C GLU A 97 -15.56 7.90 10.41
N ILE A 98 -15.07 7.62 11.64
CA ILE A 98 -15.87 6.99 12.69
C ILE A 98 -17.07 7.88 13.08
N MET A 99 -16.88 9.21 13.19
CA MET A 99 -18.00 10.13 13.43
C MET A 99 -19.05 10.07 12.33
N ARG A 100 -18.63 10.08 11.05
CA ARG A 100 -19.55 9.97 9.90
C ARG A 100 -20.36 8.68 9.92
N ILE A 101 -19.72 7.56 10.25
CA ILE A 101 -20.41 6.27 10.39
C ILE A 101 -21.44 6.34 11.51
N ARG A 102 -21.10 6.95 12.66
CA ARG A 102 -22.02 7.09 13.80
C ARG A 102 -23.21 8.00 13.51
N GLU A 103 -23.01 9.08 12.76
CA GLU A 103 -24.08 10.02 12.36
C GLU A 103 -24.99 9.45 11.27
N ALA A 104 -24.51 8.48 10.47
CA ALA A 104 -25.27 7.81 9.43
C ALA A 104 -26.11 6.62 9.94
N MET A 105 -25.94 6.20 11.19
CA MET A 105 -26.72 5.15 11.86
C MET A 105 -27.91 5.75 12.62
#